data_AF-A0A386WED8-F1
#
_entry.id   AF-A0A386WED8-F1
#
_cell.length_a   1.000
_cell.length_b   1.000
_cell.length_c   1.000
_cell.angle_alpha   90.00
_cell.angle_beta   90.00
_cell.angle_gamma   90.00
#
_symmetry.space_group_name_H-M   'P 1'
#
loop_
_entity.id
_entity.type
_entity.pdbx_description
1 polymer ?
#
loop_
_entity_poly.entity_id
_entity_poly.type
_entity_poly.pdbx_seq_one_letter_code
_entity_poly.pdbx_strand_id
1 'polypeptide(L)'
;MAGTKPYPQELRDRAVRMVAEVRPNYESDWAAITAVAARLGIGTAETLRKWVRQAQVDDGQRPGVTTEESAELKRLRRENAELRRANEILKAASAFFAAELDRPTTRS
;
A
#
# COMPACT_ATOMS: atom_id res chain seq x y z
N MET A 1 -10.54 18.38 7.71
CA MET A 1 -9.74 17.66 8.72
C MET A 1 -8.33 17.48 8.18
N ALA A 2 -7.34 18.18 8.72
CA ALA A 2 -5.95 17.92 8.35
C ALA A 2 -5.58 16.50 8.77
N GLY A 3 -5.33 15.60 7.82
CA GLY A 3 -4.90 14.24 8.12
C GLY A 3 -3.61 14.28 8.93
N THR A 4 -3.55 13.53 10.03
CA THR A 4 -2.35 13.42 10.87
C THR A 4 -1.18 13.05 9.97
N LYS A 5 -0.09 13.84 10.02
CA LYS A 5 1.09 13.56 9.20
C LYS A 5 1.57 12.14 9.52
N PRO A 6 1.73 11.27 8.51
CA PRO A 6 2.20 9.91 8.75
C PRO A 6 3.59 9.94 9.36
N TYR A 7 3.86 9.03 10.31
CA TYR A 7 5.20 8.87 10.88
C TYR A 7 6.23 8.64 9.75
N PRO A 8 7.40 9.32 9.77
CA PRO A 8 8.47 9.10 8.81
C PRO A 8 8.88 7.63 8.76
N GLN A 9 9.26 7.14 7.58
CA GLN A 9 9.64 5.73 7.39
C GLN A 9 10.86 5.37 8.26
N GLU A 10 11.86 6.25 8.31
CA GLU A 10 13.06 6.07 9.14
C GLU A 10 12.74 5.86 10.62
N LEU A 11 11.71 6.54 11.15
CA LEU A 11 11.27 6.33 12.54
C LEU A 11 10.65 4.95 12.72
N ARG A 12 9.87 4.47 11.74
CA ARG A 12 9.24 3.14 11.79
C ARG A 12 10.30 2.04 11.77
N ASP A 13 11.23 2.13 10.83
CA ASP A 13 12.30 1.14 10.66
C ASP A 13 13.19 1.09 11.91
N ARG A 14 13.56 2.26 12.44
CA ARG A 14 14.29 2.37 13.70
C ARG A 14 13.52 1.76 14.87
N ALA A 15 12.22 2.03 14.97
CA ALA A 15 11.41 1.52 16.08
C ALA A 15 11.27 -0.01 16.01
N VAL A 16 11.03 -0.59 14.83
CA VAL A 16 10.97 -2.04 14.63
C VAL A 16 12.30 -2.70 14.98
N ARG A 17 13.42 -2.14 14.49
CA ARG A 17 14.77 -2.63 14.83
C ARG A 17 15.03 -2.59 16.33
N MET A 18 14.70 -1.47 16.98
CA MET A 18 14.88 -1.31 18.41
C MET A 18 14.06 -2.33 19.21
N VAL A 19 12.82 -2.63 18.80
CA VAL A 19 12.01 -3.69 19.43
C VAL A 19 12.71 -5.04 19.32
N ALA A 20 13.23 -5.40 18.16
CA ALA A 20 13.96 -6.66 17.97
C ALA A 20 15.22 -6.72 18.86
N GLU A 21 15.98 -5.62 18.97
CA GLU A 21 17.18 -5.55 19.80
C GLU A 21 16.89 -5.68 21.30
N VAL A 22 15.84 -5.03 21.80
CA VAL A 22 15.52 -5.05 23.24
C VAL A 22 14.65 -6.24 23.63
N ARG A 23 14.03 -6.94 22.68
CA ARG A 23 13.08 -8.04 22.94
C ARG A 23 13.58 -9.07 23.96
N PRO A 24 14.85 -9.53 23.94
CA PRO A 24 15.35 -10.52 24.91
C PRO A 24 15.36 -10.02 26.37
N ASN A 25 15.34 -8.71 26.60
CA ASN A 25 15.38 -8.10 27.92
C ASN A 25 14.00 -7.99 28.58
N TYR A 26 12.94 -8.43 27.90
CA TYR A 26 11.56 -8.32 28.36
C TYR A 26 10.88 -9.70 28.40
N GLU A 27 9.93 -9.87 29.30
CA GLU A 27 9.12 -11.09 29.42
C GLU A 27 8.28 -11.38 28.17
N SER A 28 7.83 -10.34 27.46
CA SER A 28 6.91 -10.46 26.33
C SER A 28 7.20 -9.44 25.23
N ASP A 29 6.76 -9.76 24.00
CA ASP A 29 6.84 -8.83 22.87
C ASP A 29 6.08 -7.53 23.17
N TRP A 30 4.94 -7.65 23.86
CA TRP A 30 4.12 -6.50 24.22
C TRP A 30 4.83 -5.56 25.20
N ALA A 31 5.56 -6.11 26.19
CA ALA A 31 6.34 -5.31 27.12
C ALA A 31 7.48 -4.55 26.40
N ALA A 32 8.21 -5.23 25.51
CA ALA A 32 9.25 -4.60 24.68
C ALA A 32 8.66 -3.50 23.78
N ILE A 33 7.55 -3.77 23.08
CA ILE A 33 6.86 -2.81 22.22
C ILE A 33 6.38 -1.60 23.02
N THR A 34 5.79 -1.80 24.20
CA THR A 34 5.29 -0.71 25.04
C THR A 34 6.44 0.19 25.52
N ALA A 35 7.55 -0.40 25.95
CA ALA A 35 8.72 0.35 26.38
C ALA A 35 9.34 1.17 25.22
N VAL A 36 9.47 0.58 24.03
CA VAL A 36 10.01 1.29 22.86
C VAL A 36 9.08 2.38 22.37
N ALA A 37 7.76 2.14 22.36
CA ALA A 37 6.77 3.15 21.97
C ALA A 37 6.83 4.36 22.90
N ALA A 38 6.91 4.15 24.22
CA ALA A 38 7.09 5.22 25.20
C ALA A 38 8.42 5.96 24.99
N ARG A 39 9.53 5.24 24.76
CA ARG A 39 10.85 5.82 24.54
C ARG A 39 10.94 6.70 23.29
N LEU A 40 10.25 6.33 22.22
CA LEU A 40 10.27 7.04 20.94
C LEU A 40 9.13 8.04 20.77
N GLY A 41 8.25 8.20 21.76
CA GLY A 41 7.10 9.10 21.69
C GLY A 41 6.06 8.68 20.64
N ILE A 42 5.94 7.38 20.36
CA ILE A 42 4.92 6.85 19.44
C ILE A 42 3.58 6.82 20.17
N GLY A 43 2.58 7.50 19.63
CA GLY A 43 1.32 7.79 20.34
C GLY A 43 0.58 6.57 20.90
N THR A 44 0.68 5.39 20.28
CA THR A 44 0.17 4.15 20.87
C THR A 44 1.11 2.97 20.64
N ALA A 45 1.23 2.09 21.63
CA ALA A 45 1.97 0.83 21.50
C ALA A 45 1.38 -0.07 20.39
N GLU A 46 0.07 0.02 20.14
CA GLU A 46 -0.60 -0.70 19.05
C GLU A 46 -0.11 -0.24 17.67
N THR A 47 0.25 1.03 17.49
CA THR A 47 0.88 1.52 16.26
C THR A 47 2.19 0.79 15.98
N LEU A 48 3.06 0.70 16.99
CA LEU A 48 4.36 0.02 16.85
C LEU A 48 4.17 -1.49 16.67
N ARG A 49 3.22 -2.11 17.37
CA ARG A 49 2.88 -3.53 17.19
C ARG A 49 2.50 -3.86 15.75
N LYS A 50 1.73 -2.98 15.08
CA LYS A 50 1.37 -3.17 13.67
C LYS A 50 2.60 -3.14 12.77
N TRP A 51 3.55 -2.24 13.02
CA TRP A 51 4.80 -2.17 12.24
C TRP A 51 5.67 -3.41 12.46
N VAL A 52 5.83 -3.85 13.70
CA VAL A 52 6.58 -5.08 14.03
C VAL A 52 5.95 -6.30 13.35
N ARG A 53 4.62 -6.42 13.38
CA ARG A 53 3.91 -7.51 12.69
C ARG A 53 4.07 -7.45 11.18
N GLN A 54 4.00 -6.26 10.57
CA GLN A 54 4.21 -6.12 9.14
C GLN A 54 5.65 -6.50 8.76
N ALA A 55 6.64 -6.07 9.53
CA ALA A 55 8.04 -6.45 9.31
C ALA A 55 8.25 -7.97 9.44
N GLN A 56 7.57 -8.63 10.38
CA GLN A 56 7.59 -10.10 10.49
C GLN A 56 6.95 -10.79 9.27
N VAL A 57 5.92 -10.19 8.67
CA VAL A 57 5.33 -10.68 7.42
C VAL A 57 6.29 -10.47 6.26
N ASP A 58 6.90 -9.30 6.17
CA ASP A 58 7.85 -8.94 5.11
C ASP A 58 9.12 -9.82 5.16
N ASP A 59 9.54 -10.27 6.35
CA ASP A 59 10.65 -11.21 6.56
C ASP A 59 10.23 -12.69 6.44
N GLY A 60 8.95 -12.98 6.19
CA GLY A 60 8.44 -14.36 6.07
C GLY A 60 8.30 -15.12 7.40
N GLN A 61 8.52 -14.47 8.55
CA GLN A 61 8.32 -15.06 9.88
C GLN A 61 6.85 -15.27 10.22
N ARG A 62 5.95 -14.61 9.49
CA ARG A 62 4.50 -14.66 9.73
C ARG A 62 3.75 -14.69 8.40
N PRO A 63 2.67 -15.50 8.28
CA PRO A 63 1.81 -15.44 7.10
C PRO A 63 1.11 -14.07 7.02
N GLY A 64 1.05 -13.52 5.81
CA GLY A 64 0.40 -12.27 5.51
C GLY A 64 0.75 -11.78 4.11
N VAL A 65 0.20 -10.64 3.73
CA VAL A 65 0.57 -9.93 2.49
C VAL A 65 1.72 -9.00 2.82
N THR A 66 2.83 -9.16 2.12
CA THR A 66 3.99 -8.30 2.28
C THR A 66 3.71 -6.88 1.80
N THR A 67 4.51 -5.93 2.27
CA THR A 67 4.45 -4.54 1.84
C THR A 67 4.70 -4.44 0.32
N GLU A 68 5.59 -5.26 -0.23
CA GLU A 68 5.89 -5.33 -1.66
C GLU A 68 4.70 -5.83 -2.49
N GLU A 69 4.12 -6.97 -2.12
CA GLU A 69 2.92 -7.51 -2.80
C GLU A 69 1.76 -6.52 -2.75
N SER A 70 1.56 -5.84 -1.62
CA SER A 70 0.53 -4.80 -1.50
C SER A 70 0.78 -3.61 -2.43
N ALA A 71 2.04 -3.19 -2.57
CA ALA A 71 2.43 -2.10 -3.47
C ALA A 71 2.24 -2.49 -4.94
N GLU A 72 2.65 -3.70 -5.31
CA GLU A 72 2.44 -4.21 -6.66
C GLU A 72 0.96 -4.36 -7.01
N LEU A 73 0.15 -4.91 -6.11
CA LEU A 73 -1.30 -5.01 -6.32
C LEU A 73 -1.95 -3.64 -6.57
N LYS A 74 -1.50 -2.59 -5.87
CA LYS A 74 -1.99 -1.22 -6.11
C LYS A 74 -1.55 -0.69 -7.47
N ARG A 75 -0.29 -0.91 -7.84
CA ARG A 75 0.24 -0.54 -9.16
C ARG A 75 -0.56 -1.19 -10.28
N LEU A 76 -0.73 -2.51 -10.21
CA LEU A 76 -1.45 -3.29 -11.21
C LEU A 76 -2.93 -2.90 -11.30
N ARG A 77 -3.59 -2.62 -10.17
CA ARG A 77 -4.98 -2.13 -10.16
C ARG A 77 -5.11 -0.78 -10.86
N ARG A 78 -4.16 0.13 -10.65
CA ARG A 78 -4.14 1.42 -11.33
C ARG A 78 -3.93 1.26 -12.82
N GLU A 79 -2.93 0.47 -13.20
CA GLU A 79 -2.63 0.19 -14.62
C GLU A 79 -3.83 -0.47 -15.32
N ASN A 80 -4.48 -1.44 -14.67
CA ASN A 80 -5.67 -2.08 -15.23
C ASN A 80 -6.83 -1.09 -15.43
N ALA A 81 -7.03 -0.17 -14.48
CA ALA A 81 -8.06 0.87 -14.61
C ALA A 81 -7.76 1.83 -15.77
N GLU A 82 -6.50 2.22 -15.95
CA GLU A 82 -6.04 3.07 -17.06
C GLU A 82 -6.21 2.35 -18.41
N LEU A 83 -5.81 1.07 -18.50
CA LEU A 83 -5.98 0.24 -19.70
C LEU A 83 -7.45 0.01 -20.05
N ARG A 84 -8.31 -0.20 -19.05
CA ARG A 84 -9.76 -0.32 -19.27
C ARG A 84 -10.33 0.99 -19.83
N ARG A 85 -9.95 2.14 -19.26
CA ARG A 85 -10.37 3.45 -19.78
C ARG A 85 -9.91 3.66 -21.22
N ALA A 86 -8.66 3.36 -21.55
CA ALA A 86 -8.14 3.49 -22.90
C ALA A 86 -8.90 2.59 -23.89
N ASN A 87 -9.16 1.33 -23.52
CA ASN A 87 -9.93 0.41 -24.35
C ASN A 87 -11.35 0.92 -24.63
N GLU A 88 -12.03 1.49 -23.64
CA GLU A 88 -13.38 2.04 -23.85
C GLU A 88 -13.37 3.23 -24.82
N ILE A 89 -12.36 4.10 -24.75
CA ILE A 89 -12.20 5.20 -25.71
C ILE A 89 -11.98 4.66 -27.13
N LEU A 90 -11.11 3.65 -27.29
CA LEU A 90 -10.82 3.06 -28.59
C LEU A 90 -12.04 2.35 -29.19
N LYS A 91 -12.81 1.61 -28.38
CA LYS A 91 -14.07 0.99 -28.83
C LYS A 91 -15.08 2.04 -29.28
N ALA A 92 -15.25 3.12 -28.51
CA ALA A 92 -16.16 4.21 -28.88
C ALA A 92 -15.74 4.88 -30.20
N ALA A 93 -14.45 5.15 -30.39
CA ALA A 93 -13.92 5.69 -31.64
C ALA A 93 -14.15 4.72 -32.81
N SER A 94 -13.91 3.43 -32.62
CA SER A 94 -14.09 2.40 -33.65
C SER A 94 -15.56 2.29 -34.08
N ALA A 95 -16.48 2.31 -33.11
CA ALA A 95 -17.92 2.33 -33.38
C ALA A 95 -18.36 3.60 -34.12
N PHE A 96 -17.81 4.76 -33.75
CA PHE A 96 -18.07 6.02 -34.45
C PHE A 96 -17.62 5.97 -35.92
N PHE A 97 -16.39 5.51 -36.18
CA PHE A 97 -15.89 5.41 -37.56
C PHE A 97 -16.63 4.37 -38.40
N ALA A 98 -17.03 3.24 -37.82
CA ALA A 98 -17.85 2.25 -38.52
C ALA A 98 -19.20 2.85 -38.94
N ALA A 99 -19.85 3.62 -38.06
CA ALA A 99 -21.12 4.29 -38.37
C ALA A 99 -20.98 5.38 -39.44
N GLU A 100 -19.86 6.10 -39.50
CA GLU A 100 -19.57 7.08 -40.56
C GLU A 100 -19.38 6.40 -41.93
N LEU A 101 -18.75 5.22 -41.98
CA LEU A 101 -18.53 4.47 -43.23
C LEU A 101 -19.83 3.93 -43.84
N ASP A 102 -20.80 3.55 -43.01
CA ASP A 102 -22.11 3.04 -43.47
C ASP A 102 -23.08 4.15 -43.91
N ARG A 103 -22.68 5.43 -43.80
CA ARG A 103 -23.51 6.56 -44.21
C ARG A 103 -23.42 6.77 -45.73
N PRO A 104 -24.53 6.74 -46.50
CA PRO A 104 -24.47 6.97 -47.94
C PRO A 104 -23.96 8.38 -48.22
N THR A 105 -22.84 8.48 -48.93
CA THR A 105 -22.32 9.76 -49.41
C THR A 105 -23.24 10.27 -50.51
N THR A 106 -24.23 11.10 -50.17
CA THR A 106 -24.93 11.91 -51.16
C THR A 106 -23.97 12.99 -51.65
N ARG A 107 -23.20 12.68 -52.69
CA ARG A 107 -22.55 13.69 -53.54
C ARG A 107 -23.64 14.27 -54.45
N SER A 108 -23.96 15.54 -54.25
CA SER A 108 -24.74 16.39 -55.16
C SER A 108 -24.01 16.62 -56.47
#